data_AF-A0A5C7ZRN9-F1
#
_entry.id   AF-A0A5C7ZRN9-F1
#
_cell.length_a   1.000
_cell.length_b   1.000
_cell.length_c   1.000
_cell.angle_alpha   90.00
_cell.angle_beta   90.00
_cell.angle_gamma   90.00
#
_symmetry.space_group_name_H-M   'P 1'
#
loop_
_entity.id
_entity.type
_entity.pdbx_description
1 polymer ?
#
loop_
_entity_poly.entity_id
_entity_poly.type
_entity_poly.pdbx_seq_one_letter_code
_entity_poly.pdbx_strand_id
1 'polypeptide(L)' 'MKRKIAPWVINGLGWGTAMFVFNALIMPWVRDEPILLRHFLIGVPIWVIGGLGFGWTNQWIQQRIAAKDQQKKAMRE' A
#
# COMPACT_ATOMS: atom_id res chain seq x y z
N MET A 1 -22.17 15.05 6.67
CA MET A 1 -20.99 14.50 7.38
C MET A 1 -19.96 14.04 6.35
N LYS A 2 -18.89 14.80 6.09
CA LYS A 2 -17.81 14.35 5.18
C LYS A 2 -16.84 13.49 5.98
N ARG A 3 -16.95 12.16 5.90
CA ARG A 3 -15.97 11.25 6.52
C ARG A 3 -14.61 11.47 5.83
N LYS A 4 -13.65 12.06 6.53
CA LYS A 4 -12.26 12.12 6.07
C LYS A 4 -11.69 10.70 6.20
N ILE A 5 -11.62 9.98 5.08
CA ILE A 5 -10.90 8.70 5.03
C ILE A 5 -9.45 8.99 5.39
N ALA A 6 -8.87 8.20 6.29
CA ALA A 6 -7.51 8.44 6.73
C ALA A 6 -6.53 8.29 5.56
N PRO A 7 -5.57 9.22 5.35
CA PRO A 7 -4.68 9.21 4.19
C PRO A 7 -3.87 7.91 4.03
N TRP A 8 -3.52 7.27 5.15
CA TRP A 8 -2.80 6.00 5.15
C TRP A 8 -3.62 4.84 4.58
N VAL A 9 -4.95 4.87 4.75
CA VAL A 9 -5.88 3.87 4.19
C VAL A 9 -5.97 4.04 2.68
N ILE A 10 -6.07 5.28 2.20
CA ILE A 10 -6.10 5.57 0.75
C ILE A 10 -4.78 5.15 0.10
N ASN A 11 -3.65 5.49 0.71
CA ASN A 11 -2.33 5.10 0.20
C ASN A 11 -2.12 3.59 0.24
N GLY A 12 -2.53 2.92 1.32
CA GLY A 12 -2.43 1.48 1.46
C GLY A 12 -3.32 0.71 0.49
N LEU A 13 -4.58 1.13 0.35
CA LEU A 13 -5.52 0.55 -0.63
C LEU A 13 -5.07 0.82 -2.06
N GLY A 14 -4.66 2.05 -2.38
CA GLY A 14 -4.16 2.39 -3.71
C GLY A 14 -2.96 1.54 -4.11
N TRP A 15 -2.01 1.35 -3.19
CA TRP A 15 -0.86 0.48 -3.40
C TRP A 15 -1.26 -0.99 -3.53
N GLY A 16 -2.13 -1.50 -2.64
CA GLY A 16 -2.61 -2.89 -2.67
C GLY A 16 -3.37 -3.20 -3.96
N THR A 17 -4.23 -2.29 -4.43
CA THR A 17 -4.94 -2.42 -5.71
C THR A 17 -3.97 -2.39 -6.89
N ALA A 18 -3.00 -1.47 -6.91
CA ALA A 18 -2.00 -1.41 -7.98
C ALA A 18 -1.18 -2.70 -8.08
N MET A 19 -0.77 -3.25 -6.94
CA MET A 19 -0.04 -4.52 -6.89
C MET A 19 -0.89 -5.74 -7.25
N PHE A 20 -2.16 -5.76 -6.84
CA PHE A 20 -3.10 -6.79 -7.28
C PHE A 20 -3.23 -6.77 -8.81
N VAL A 21 -3.49 -5.60 -9.39
CA VAL A 21 -3.57 -5.43 -10.86
C VAL A 21 -2.28 -5.88 -11.53
N PHE A 22 -1.13 -5.51 -10.98
CA PHE A 22 0.17 -5.92 -11.51
C PHE A 22 0.34 -7.46 -11.50
N ASN A 23 0.05 -8.13 -10.39
CA ASN A 23 0.22 -9.58 -10.30
C ASN A 23 -0.88 -10.38 -10.99
N ALA A 24 -2.10 -9.85 -11.07
CA ALA A 24 -3.24 -10.54 -11.64
C ALA A 24 -3.35 -10.34 -13.15
N LEU A 25 -2.80 -9.26 -13.71
CA LEU A 25 -2.88 -8.93 -15.13
C LEU A 25 -1.52 -8.83 -15.82
N ILE A 26 -0.55 -8.13 -15.22
CA ILE A 26 0.76 -7.90 -15.88
C ILE A 26 1.63 -9.16 -15.80
N MET A 27 1.72 -9.80 -14.63
CA MET A 27 2.58 -10.97 -14.43
C MET A 27 2.21 -12.18 -15.29
N PRO A 28 0.92 -12.58 -15.41
CA PRO A 28 0.52 -13.69 -16.26
C PRO A 28 0.74 -13.37 -17.74
N TRP A 29 0.55 -12.11 -18.13
CA TRP A 29 0.81 -11.63 -19.49
C TRP A 29 2.29 -11.72 -19.88
N VAL A 30 3.21 -11.42 -18.94
CA VAL A 30 4.67 -11.56 -19.18
C VAL A 30 5.12 -13.03 -19.19
N ARG A 31 4.40 -13.92 -18.52
CA ARG A 31 4.77 -15.35 -18.36
C ARG A 31 4.05 -16.29 -19.32
N ASP A 32 3.20 -15.77 -20.22
CA ASP A 32 2.30 -16.56 -21.06
C ASP A 32 1.48 -17.60 -20.27
N GLU A 33 1.18 -17.30 -19.00
CA GLU A 33 0.39 -18.19 -18.13
C GLU A 33 -1.11 -17.87 -18.24
N PRO A 34 -1.98 -18.89 -18.24
CA PRO A 34 -3.41 -18.67 -18.29
C PRO A 34 -3.90 -17.93 -17.02
N ILE A 35 -4.68 -16.88 -17.25
CA ILE A 35 -5.32 -16.09 -16.20
C ILE A 35 -6.36 -16.97 -15.50
N LEU A 36 -5.96 -17.53 -14.36
CA LEU A 36 -6.80 -18.44 -13.57
C LEU A 36 -7.62 -17.67 -12.53
N LEU A 37 -8.94 -17.87 -12.55
CA LEU A 37 -9.87 -17.22 -11.61
C LEU A 37 -9.52 -17.50 -10.14
N ARG A 38 -8.98 -18.68 -9.83
CA ARG A 38 -8.50 -19.03 -8.48
C ARG A 38 -7.43 -18.06 -7.96
N HIS A 39 -6.57 -17.55 -8.85
CA HIS A 39 -5.52 -16.59 -8.51
C HIS A 39 -6.09 -15.24 -8.12
N PHE A 40 -7.21 -14.84 -8.74
CA PHE A 40 -7.92 -13.60 -8.38
C PHE A 40 -8.59 -13.73 -7.00
N LEU A 41 -9.31 -14.84 -6.76
CA LEU A 41 -10.00 -15.10 -5.49
C LEU A 41 -9.06 -15.13 -4.28
N ILE A 42 -7.85 -15.67 -4.45
CA ILE A 42 -6.83 -15.73 -3.39
C ILE A 42 -6.03 -14.41 -3.35
N GLY A 43 -5.77 -13.80 -4.51
CA GLY A 43 -5.00 -12.57 -4.63
C GLY A 43 -5.67 -11.38 -3.94
N VAL A 44 -6.99 -11.21 -4.11
CA VAL A 44 -7.71 -10.07 -3.51
C VAL A 44 -7.51 -9.97 -1.99
N PRO A 45 -7.80 -11.00 -1.17
CA PRO A 45 -7.62 -10.90 0.28
C PRO A 45 -6.15 -10.72 0.66
N ILE A 46 -5.21 -11.38 -0.03
CA ILE A 46 -3.77 -11.22 0.22
C ILE A 46 -3.33 -9.77 -0.02
N TRP A 47 -3.72 -9.19 -1.16
CA TRP A 47 -3.34 -7.83 -1.54
C TRP A 47 -4.07 -6.75 -0.74
N VAL A 48 -5.28 -7.01 -0.27
CA VAL A 48 -5.98 -6.13 0.68
C VAL A 48 -5.26 -6.13 2.03
N ILE A 49 -4.91 -7.29 2.58
CA ILE A 49 -4.16 -7.40 3.84
C ILE A 49 -2.77 -6.76 3.69
N GLY A 50 -2.07 -7.06 2.59
CA GLY A 50 -0.78 -6.47 2.26
C GLY A 50 -0.84 -4.96 2.09
N GLY A 51 -1.85 -4.44 1.39
CA GLY A 51 -2.05 -3.01 1.20
C GLY A 51 -2.36 -2.26 2.50
N LEU A 52 -3.18 -2.83 3.38
CA LEU A 52 -3.43 -2.27 4.70
C LEU A 52 -2.19 -2.31 5.58
N GLY A 53 -1.43 -3.41 5.56
CA GLY A 53 -0.14 -3.53 6.24
C GLY A 53 0.85 -2.47 5.78
N PHE A 54 1.01 -2.31 4.46
CA PHE A 54 1.88 -1.30 3.87
C PHE A 54 1.43 0.13 4.23
N GLY A 55 0.14 0.41 4.17
CA GLY A 55 -0.43 1.70 4.58
C GLY A 55 -0.10 2.04 6.04
N TRP A 56 -0.22 1.05 6.93
CA TRP A 56 0.13 1.20 8.35
C TRP A 56 1.63 1.41 8.56
N THR A 57 2.48 0.63 7.89
CA THR A 57 3.93 0.80 7.93
C THR A 57 4.35 2.18 7.44
N ASN A 58 3.77 2.67 6.34
CA ASN A 58 4.06 4.00 5.83
C ASN A 58 3.65 5.10 6.82
N GLN A 59 2.50 4.97 7.48
CA GLN A 59 2.09 5.89 8.54
C GLN A 59 3.08 5.87 9.72
N TRP A 60 3.60 4.70 10.09
CA TRP A 60 4.59 4.57 11.16
C TRP A 60 5.93 5.21 10.79
N ILE A 61 6.38 5.03 9.54
CA ILE A 61 7.60 5.66 9.02
C ILE A 61 7.45 7.19 8.99
N GLN A 62 6.32 7.71 8.51
CA GLN A 62 6.08 9.16 8.44
C GLN A 62 6.13 9.83 9.82
N GLN A 63 5.60 9.17 10.86
CA GLN A 63 5.71 9.66 12.24
C GLN A 63 7.17 9.74 12.71
N ARG A 64 8.01 8.77 12.32
CA ARG A 64 9.44 8.76 12.63
C ARG A 64 10.21 9.84 11.87
N ILE A 65 9.86 10.08 10.61
CA ILE A 65 10.48 11.13 9.79
C ILE A 65 10.13 12.51 10.36
N ALA A 66 8.86 12.75 10.69
CA ALA A 66 8.42 14.01 11.28
C ALA A 66 9.13 14.31 12.62
N ALA A 67 9.33 13.28 13.46
CA ALA A 67 10.07 13.43 14.71
C ALA A 67 11.55 13.78 14.49
N LYS A 68 12.20 13.20 13.46
CA LYS A 68 13.59 13.54 13.10
C LYS A 68 13.72 14.95 12.52
N ASP A 69 12.74 15.39 11.72
CA ASP A 69 12.74 16.75 11.15
C ASP A 69 12.63 17.81 12.23
N GLN A 70 11.86 17.57 13.29
CA GLN A 70 11.80 18.47 14.46
C GLN A 70 13.13 18.53 15.21
N GLN A 71 13.79 17.38 15.43
CA GLN A 71 15.10 17.35 16.06
C GLN A 71 16.16 18.11 15.24
N LYS A 72 16.11 18.01 13.90
CA LYS A 72 17.05 18.69 13.01
C LYS A 72 16.84 20.21 12.95
N LYS A 73 15.60 20.68 13.11
CA LYS A 73 15.29 22.12 13.21
C LYS A 73 15.77 22.71 14.53
N ALA A 74 15.56 22.03 15.65
CA ALA A 74 16.03 22.47 16.97
C ALA A 74 17.56 22.54 17.12
N MET A 75 18.33 21.87 16.25
CA MET A 75 19.80 21.96 16.22
C MET A 75 20.31 23.08 15.29
N ARG A 76 19.44 23.65 14.45
CA ARG A 76 19.79 24.72 13.48
C ARG A 76 19.38 26.11 13.97
N GLU A 77 18.64 26.19 15.07
CA GLU A 77 18.27 27.42 15.79
C GLU A 77 19.21 27.60 16.99
#